data_AF-A0A433QLK9-F1
#
_entry.id   AF-A0A433QLK9-F1
#
_cell.length_a   1.000
_cell.length_b   1.000
_cell.length_c   1.000
_cell.angle_alpha   90.00
_cell.angle_beta   90.00
_cell.angle_gamma   90.00
#
_symmetry.space_group_name_H-M   'P 1'
#
loop_
_entity.id
_entity.type
_entity.pdbx_description
1 polymer ?
#
loop_
_entity_poly.entity_id
_entity_poly.type
_entity_poly.pdbx_seq_one_letter_code
_entity_poly.pdbx_strand_id
1 'polypeptide(L)'
;MDVMLIIKIEGGYLLFWRQTLSISVDCHNLYPSRCTLAIRIWNRYIDMNSLFRLVNVFINLLPGGWVELLEFDAKVQQSGPTYDLIRDSLNRTCLSRGIDLSICQHLDQLCTELECVQSESLTTPLRGRRGREAVESMRLFMMAIWERIAPEMGVRKEEYQQMMAQAVNEFSDNHAWMRMWCVYGMKPSR
;
A
#
# COMPACT_ATOMS: atom_id res chain seq x y z
N MET A 1 -14.33 5.30 0.82
CA MET A 1 -13.15 6.08 0.39
C MET A 1 -11.98 5.13 0.51
N ASP A 2 -11.41 4.80 -0.64
CA ASP A 2 -11.15 3.42 -1.04
C ASP A 2 -9.64 3.18 -1.11
N VAL A 3 -9.14 2.23 -0.31
CA VAL A 3 -7.77 1.72 -0.43
C VAL A 3 -7.82 0.53 -1.37
N MET A 4 -7.22 0.68 -2.55
CA MET A 4 -7.08 -0.40 -3.53
C MET A 4 -5.75 -1.09 -3.30
N LEU A 5 -5.79 -2.23 -2.59
CA LEU A 5 -4.68 -3.18 -2.63
C LEU A 5 -4.72 -3.87 -4.00
N ILE A 6 -3.56 -4.06 -4.64
CA ILE A 6 -3.43 -4.82 -5.88
C ILE A 6 -2.40 -5.90 -5.62
N ILE A 7 -2.81 -7.18 -5.65
CA ILE A 7 -1.88 -8.31 -5.56
C ILE A 7 -1.82 -8.97 -6.93
N LYS A 8 -0.64 -8.99 -7.56
CA LYS A 8 -0.44 -9.69 -8.82
C LYS A 8 -0.19 -11.17 -8.53
N ILE A 9 -0.89 -12.04 -9.25
CA ILE A 9 -0.70 -13.51 -9.19
C ILE A 9 -0.40 -14.03 -10.60
N GLU A 10 0.23 -15.19 -10.72
CA GLU A 10 0.39 -15.83 -12.04
C GLU A 10 -0.97 -16.02 -12.73
N GLY A 11 -1.19 -15.24 -13.79
CA GLY A 11 -2.42 -15.26 -14.58
C GLY A 11 -3.43 -14.13 -14.29
N GLY A 12 -3.13 -13.14 -13.44
CA GLY A 12 -4.02 -11.99 -13.25
C GLY A 12 -3.65 -11.03 -12.11
N TYR A 13 -4.58 -10.11 -11.80
CA TYR A 13 -4.49 -9.18 -10.67
C TYR A 13 -5.65 -9.42 -9.71
N LEU A 14 -5.38 -9.33 -8.41
CA LEU A 14 -6.38 -9.26 -7.36
C LEU A 14 -6.54 -7.79 -6.95
N LEU A 15 -7.69 -7.23 -7.26
CA LEU A 15 -8.05 -5.86 -6.91
C LEU A 15 -8.95 -5.87 -5.67
N PHE A 16 -8.61 -5.07 -4.66
CA PHE A 16 -9.39 -4.99 -3.42
C PHE A 16 -10.26 -3.73 -3.41
N TRP A 17 -11.59 -3.90 -3.39
CA TRP A 17 -12.60 -2.83 -3.30
C TRP A 17 -13.79 -3.29 -2.43
N ARG A 18 -14.39 -2.44 -1.58
CA ARG A 18 -15.62 -2.76 -0.81
C ARG A 18 -16.85 -2.41 -1.67
N GLN A 19 -17.95 -3.14 -1.77
CA GLN A 19 -18.71 -3.96 -0.79
C GLN A 19 -18.99 -5.41 -1.27
N THR A 20 -18.41 -5.84 -2.38
CA THR A 20 -18.57 -7.19 -2.91
C THR A 20 -17.21 -7.71 -3.34
N LEU A 21 -16.80 -8.84 -2.79
CA LEU A 21 -15.67 -9.61 -3.28
C LEU A 21 -16.11 -10.22 -4.62
N SER A 22 -15.63 -9.67 -5.73
CA SER A 22 -15.77 -10.28 -7.04
C SER A 22 -14.37 -10.44 -7.63
N ILE A 23 -13.94 -11.69 -7.69
CA ILE A 23 -12.74 -12.10 -8.41
C ILE A 23 -13.13 -12.17 -9.90
N SER A 24 -12.43 -11.45 -10.76
CA SER A 24 -12.47 -11.70 -12.20
C SER A 24 -11.05 -12.05 -12.63
N VAL A 25 -10.76 -13.34 -12.76
CA VAL A 25 -9.57 -13.80 -13.46
C VAL A 25 -10.02 -14.11 -14.87
N ASP A 26 -9.55 -13.33 -15.84
CA ASP A 26 -9.74 -13.67 -17.25
C ASP A 26 -8.65 -14.68 -17.64
N CYS A 27 -8.98 -15.96 -17.46
CA CYS A 27 -8.10 -17.09 -17.77
C CYS A 27 -8.16 -17.45 -19.25
N HIS A 28 -7.88 -16.51 -20.15
CA HIS A 28 -7.61 -16.85 -21.54
C HIS A 28 -6.14 -16.54 -21.84
N ASN A 29 -5.26 -17.53 -21.58
CA ASN A 29 -4.23 -17.97 -22.55
C ASN A 29 -3.00 -18.74 -22.02
N LEU A 30 -2.90 -19.24 -20.77
CA LEU A 30 -1.65 -19.95 -20.41
C LEU A 30 -1.72 -21.40 -19.88
N TYR A 31 -2.57 -21.85 -18.95
CA TYR A 31 -2.58 -23.29 -18.58
C TYR A 31 -3.94 -23.80 -18.01
N PRO A 32 -4.37 -25.06 -18.27
CA PRO A 32 -5.76 -25.49 -18.15
C PRO A 32 -6.22 -26.08 -16.80
N SER A 33 -5.54 -25.84 -15.67
CA SER A 33 -5.99 -26.41 -14.39
C SER A 33 -5.67 -25.53 -13.20
N ARG A 34 -6.57 -24.63 -12.79
CA ARG A 34 -6.46 -23.93 -11.49
C ARG A 34 -7.81 -23.69 -10.81
N CYS A 35 -7.84 -24.00 -9.52
CA CYS A 35 -8.94 -23.77 -8.59
C CYS A 35 -9.07 -22.29 -8.22
N THR A 36 -10.31 -21.83 -8.10
CA THR A 36 -10.67 -20.49 -7.61
C THR A 36 -10.82 -20.54 -6.09
N LEU A 37 -10.06 -19.71 -5.36
CA LEU A 37 -10.25 -19.50 -3.92
C LEU A 37 -10.82 -18.10 -3.68
N ALA A 38 -12.06 -18.02 -3.19
CA ALA A 38 -12.70 -16.78 -2.81
C ALA A 38 -12.57 -16.57 -1.29
N ILE A 39 -11.76 -15.58 -0.88
CA ILE A 39 -11.59 -15.24 0.55
C ILE A 39 -12.37 -13.98 0.86
N ARG A 40 -13.43 -14.12 1.67
CA ARG A 40 -14.32 -13.02 2.06
C ARG A 40 -13.90 -12.48 3.43
N ILE A 41 -13.17 -11.37 3.45
CA ILE A 41 -12.76 -10.73 4.71
C ILE A 41 -13.75 -9.62 5.07
N TRP A 42 -14.52 -9.85 6.14
CA TRP A 42 -15.34 -8.81 6.78
C TRP A 42 -14.51 -8.15 7.88
N ASN A 43 -13.74 -7.12 7.55
CA ASN A 43 -13.26 -6.23 8.61
C ASN A 43 -13.23 -4.77 8.17
N ARG A 44 -13.56 -3.85 9.08
CA ARG A 44 -13.60 -2.39 8.82
C ARG A 44 -12.21 -1.74 8.89
N TYR A 45 -11.19 -2.48 9.34
CA TYR A 45 -9.79 -2.05 9.42
C TYR A 45 -8.88 -3.24 9.14
N ILE A 46 -7.87 -3.05 8.29
CA ILE A 46 -6.71 -3.93 8.20
C ILE A 46 -5.62 -3.20 8.99
N ASP A 47 -5.38 -3.63 10.24
CA ASP A 47 -4.13 -3.26 10.92
C ASP A 47 -2.97 -4.06 10.32
N MET A 48 -1.71 -3.71 10.62
CA MET A 48 -0.56 -4.44 10.07
C MET A 48 -0.57 -5.92 10.46
N ASN A 49 -1.09 -6.28 11.64
CA ASN A 49 -1.29 -7.68 12.02
C ASN A 49 -2.30 -8.40 11.10
N SER A 50 -3.29 -7.69 10.59
CA SER A 50 -4.26 -8.18 9.61
C SER A 50 -3.65 -8.25 8.21
N LEU A 51 -2.70 -7.37 7.87
CA LEU A 51 -1.87 -7.48 6.67
C LEU A 51 -0.96 -8.71 6.76
N PHE A 52 -0.28 -8.95 7.89
CA PHE A 52 0.47 -10.17 8.19
C PHE A 52 -0.41 -11.42 8.08
N ARG A 53 -1.64 -11.38 8.62
CA ARG A 53 -2.60 -12.48 8.46
C ARG A 53 -3.03 -12.67 7.02
N LEU A 54 -3.22 -11.59 6.26
CA LEU A 54 -3.52 -11.62 4.83
C LEU A 54 -2.36 -12.22 4.04
N VAL A 55 -1.13 -11.78 4.28
CA VAL A 55 0.09 -12.35 3.69
C VAL A 55 0.21 -13.82 4.05
N ASN A 56 0.00 -14.22 5.32
CA ASN A 56 -0.03 -15.62 5.72
C ASN A 56 -1.15 -16.42 5.02
N VAL A 57 -2.31 -15.81 4.80
CA VAL A 57 -3.40 -16.41 4.03
C VAL A 57 -3.04 -16.53 2.53
N PHE A 58 -2.29 -15.58 1.97
CA PHE A 58 -1.76 -15.63 0.59
C PHE A 58 -0.59 -16.62 0.44
N ILE A 59 0.27 -16.76 1.45
CA ILE A 59 1.29 -17.80 1.54
C ILE A 59 0.63 -19.19 1.63
N ASN A 60 -0.66 -19.30 1.96
CA ASN A 60 -1.38 -20.57 1.83
C ASN A 60 -1.81 -20.91 0.40
N LEU A 61 -1.61 -20.02 -0.58
CA LEU A 61 -1.75 -20.36 -2.00
C LEU A 61 -0.71 -21.43 -2.39
N LEU A 62 -1.02 -22.21 -3.42
CA LEU A 62 -0.42 -23.51 -3.76
C LEU A 62 1.11 -23.61 -3.53
N PRO A 63 1.62 -24.71 -2.95
CA PRO A 63 3.05 -24.99 -2.85
C PRO A 63 3.77 -24.75 -4.19
N GLY A 64 4.94 -24.11 -4.14
CA GLY A 64 5.72 -23.76 -5.34
C GLY A 64 5.25 -22.52 -6.12
N GLY A 65 4.22 -21.80 -5.65
CA GLY A 65 3.77 -20.54 -6.27
C GLY A 65 4.63 -19.32 -5.88
N TRP A 66 4.67 -18.30 -6.73
CA TRP A 66 5.30 -17.01 -6.42
C TRP A 66 4.35 -16.08 -5.68
N VAL A 67 4.88 -15.36 -4.69
CA VAL A 67 4.24 -14.28 -3.96
C VAL A 67 5.01 -12.99 -4.27
N GLU A 68 4.28 -11.91 -4.55
CA GLU A 68 4.82 -10.56 -4.76
C GLU A 68 4.09 -9.59 -3.80
N LEU A 69 4.85 -8.86 -3.01
CA LEU A 69 4.38 -7.82 -2.10
C LEU A 69 4.89 -6.46 -2.59
N LEU A 70 3.96 -5.52 -2.78
CA LEU A 70 4.28 -4.15 -3.14
C LEU A 70 3.73 -3.20 -2.08
N GLU A 71 4.58 -2.29 -1.58
CA GLU A 71 4.16 -1.28 -0.62
C GLU A 71 4.83 0.07 -0.91
N PHE A 72 4.09 1.16 -0.74
CA PHE A 72 4.64 2.50 -0.87
C PHE A 72 5.20 3.00 0.45
N ASP A 73 6.37 3.63 0.40
CA ASP A 73 6.89 4.34 1.55
C ASP A 73 6.04 5.60 1.80
N ALA A 74 5.54 5.76 3.04
CA ALA A 74 4.84 6.97 3.46
C ALA A 74 5.74 8.22 3.42
N LYS A 75 7.06 8.03 3.37
CA LYS A 75 8.02 9.11 3.15
C LYS A 75 8.12 9.46 1.67
N VAL A 76 7.48 10.56 1.31
CA VAL A 76 7.76 11.28 0.06
C VAL A 76 9.06 12.05 0.22
N GLN A 77 9.97 11.88 -0.72
CA GLN A 77 11.27 12.55 -0.74
C GLN A 77 11.13 13.87 -1.48
N GLN A 78 11.80 14.91 -0.97
CA GLN A 78 11.66 16.28 -1.48
C GLN A 78 10.19 16.75 -1.47
N SER A 79 9.42 16.37 -0.45
CA SER A 79 7.97 16.62 -0.39
C SER A 79 7.59 18.07 -0.14
N GLY A 80 8.44 18.82 0.57
CA GLY A 80 8.10 20.14 1.10
C GLY A 80 7.64 20.08 2.56
N PRO A 81 7.70 21.23 3.26
CA PRO A 81 7.48 21.32 4.69
C PRO A 81 6.05 20.98 5.12
N THR A 82 5.06 21.26 4.26
CA THR A 82 3.65 21.04 4.62
C THR A 82 3.35 19.55 4.70
N TYR A 83 3.80 18.78 3.71
CA TYR A 83 3.65 17.33 3.74
C TYR A 83 4.48 16.69 4.86
N ASP A 84 5.68 17.19 5.15
CA ASP A 84 6.50 16.67 6.25
C ASP A 84 5.76 16.74 7.59
N LEU A 85 5.09 17.86 7.88
CA LEU A 85 4.26 18.02 9.09
C LEU A 85 3.09 17.05 9.14
N ILE A 86 2.39 16.86 8.01
CA ILE A 86 1.26 15.93 7.91
C ILE A 86 1.75 14.48 8.10
N ARG A 87 2.84 14.10 7.42
CA ARG A 87 3.46 12.77 7.51
C ARG A 87 3.93 12.48 8.94
N ASP A 88 4.57 13.42 9.61
CA ASP A 88 5.06 13.20 10.98
C ASP A 88 3.91 13.00 11.96
N SER A 89 2.78 13.67 11.74
CA SER A 89 1.57 13.49 12.53
C SER A 89 0.88 12.16 12.21
N LEU A 90 0.86 11.74 10.95
CA LEU A 90 0.44 10.38 10.57
C LEU A 90 1.32 9.32 11.24
N ASN A 91 2.64 9.48 11.20
CA ASN A 91 3.58 8.53 11.80
C ASN A 91 3.36 8.40 13.31
N ARG A 92 3.22 9.52 14.03
CA ARG A 92 2.89 9.52 15.46
C ARG A 92 1.54 8.84 15.76
N THR A 93 0.53 9.12 14.93
CA THR A 93 -0.80 8.50 15.04
C THR A 93 -0.74 6.98 14.84
N CYS A 94 0.07 6.50 13.90
CA CYS A 94 0.26 5.08 13.64
C CYS A 94 1.07 4.41 14.75
N LEU A 95 2.19 5.01 15.16
CA LEU A 95 3.05 4.49 16.21
C LEU A 95 2.32 4.36 17.56
N SER A 96 1.47 5.33 17.92
CA SER A 96 0.65 5.24 19.15
C SER A 96 -0.34 4.07 19.15
N ARG A 97 -0.57 3.46 17.98
CA ARG A 97 -1.41 2.28 17.77
C ARG A 97 -0.61 1.02 17.45
N GLY A 98 0.71 1.07 17.60
CA GLY A 98 1.61 -0.05 17.28
C GLY A 98 1.74 -0.34 15.79
N ILE A 99 1.50 0.65 14.92
CA ILE A 99 1.69 0.56 13.47
C ILE A 99 2.98 1.30 13.11
N ASP A 100 3.97 0.57 12.63
CA ASP A 100 5.22 1.13 12.10
C ASP A 100 5.13 1.27 10.57
N LEU A 101 5.12 2.50 10.06
CA LEU A 101 5.05 2.78 8.63
C LEU A 101 6.39 2.53 7.90
N SER A 102 7.49 2.44 8.63
CA SER A 102 8.82 2.16 8.06
C SER A 102 9.03 0.68 7.71
N ILE A 103 8.12 -0.20 8.13
CA ILE A 103 8.18 -1.65 7.88
C ILE A 103 8.22 -2.00 6.39
N CYS A 104 7.73 -1.12 5.51
CA CYS A 104 7.83 -1.29 4.06
C CYS A 104 9.29 -1.43 3.58
N GLN A 105 10.26 -0.88 4.30
CA GLN A 105 11.69 -0.98 4.01
C GLN A 105 12.30 -2.33 4.42
N HIS A 106 11.53 -3.15 5.12
CA HIS A 106 11.91 -4.43 5.70
C HIS A 106 10.94 -5.55 5.32
N LEU A 107 10.22 -5.39 4.19
CA LEU A 107 9.26 -6.39 3.71
C LEU A 107 9.89 -7.77 3.48
N ASP A 108 11.16 -7.80 3.11
CA ASP A 108 11.94 -9.02 2.91
C ASP A 108 12.06 -9.84 4.21
N GLN A 109 12.23 -9.15 5.33
CA GLN A 109 12.26 -9.75 6.65
C GLN A 109 10.91 -10.33 7.08
N LEU A 110 9.82 -9.93 6.42
CA LEU A 110 8.49 -10.49 6.68
C LEU A 110 8.23 -11.76 5.86
N CYS A 111 9.07 -12.04 4.87
CA CYS A 111 8.93 -13.13 3.93
C CYS A 111 9.81 -14.35 4.28
N THR A 112 10.07 -14.60 5.57
CA THR A 112 10.96 -15.70 6.03
C THR A 112 10.48 -17.10 5.65
N GLU A 113 9.17 -17.25 5.41
CA GLU A 113 8.55 -18.51 4.98
C GLU A 113 8.63 -18.75 3.47
N LEU A 114 9.23 -17.82 2.71
CA LEU A 114 9.43 -17.94 1.27
C LEU A 114 10.88 -18.37 0.95
N GLU A 115 11.03 -19.14 -0.12
CA GLU A 115 12.30 -19.46 -0.77
C GLU A 115 12.62 -18.42 -1.85
N CYS A 116 13.90 -18.28 -2.20
CA CYS A 116 14.34 -17.41 -3.30
C CYS A 116 13.87 -15.95 -3.16
N VAL A 117 13.80 -15.43 -1.94
CA VAL A 117 13.35 -14.05 -1.67
C VAL A 117 14.29 -13.05 -2.31
N GLN A 118 13.72 -12.14 -3.07
CA GLN A 118 14.40 -10.99 -3.66
C GLN A 118 13.63 -9.73 -3.26
N SER A 119 14.37 -8.64 -3.06
CA SER A 119 13.83 -7.34 -2.74
C SER A 119 14.42 -6.30 -3.66
N GLU A 120 13.57 -5.44 -4.18
CA GLU A 120 13.95 -4.29 -4.97
C GLU A 120 13.12 -3.07 -4.58
N SER A 121 13.55 -1.90 -5.05
CA SER A 121 12.79 -0.68 -4.85
C SER A 121 12.69 0.09 -6.16
N LEU A 122 11.50 0.64 -6.41
CA LEU A 122 11.21 1.47 -7.55
C LEU A 122 10.95 2.90 -7.08
N THR A 123 11.51 3.86 -7.81
CA THR A 123 11.26 5.28 -7.55
C THR A 123 10.20 5.80 -8.50
N THR A 124 9.13 6.37 -7.96
CA THR A 124 8.02 6.96 -8.71
C THR A 124 8.03 8.48 -8.53
N PRO A 125 8.35 9.25 -9.59
CA PRO A 125 8.21 10.70 -9.57
C PRO A 125 6.76 11.11 -9.37
N LEU A 126 6.50 12.08 -8.52
CA LEU A 126 5.15 12.61 -8.25
C LEU A 126 4.75 13.75 -9.21
N ARG A 127 5.39 13.80 -10.39
CA ARG A 127 5.16 14.79 -11.44
C ARG A 127 4.75 14.16 -12.76
N GLY A 128 4.23 15.00 -13.67
CA GLY A 128 3.75 14.55 -14.98
C GLY A 128 2.47 13.72 -14.89
N ARG A 129 2.08 13.06 -15.99
CA ARG A 129 0.78 12.38 -16.08
C ARG A 129 0.60 11.28 -15.03
N ARG A 130 1.56 10.35 -14.93
CA ARG A 130 1.49 9.23 -13.97
C ARG A 130 1.61 9.71 -12.52
N GLY A 131 2.47 10.69 -12.26
CA GLY A 131 2.63 11.27 -10.92
C GLY A 131 1.34 11.91 -10.39
N ARG A 132 0.54 12.55 -11.26
CA ARG A 132 -0.75 13.15 -10.85
C ARG A 132 -1.74 12.14 -10.29
N GLU A 133 -1.81 10.94 -10.88
CA GLU A 133 -2.71 9.88 -10.41
C GLU A 133 -2.27 9.36 -9.02
N ALA A 134 -0.96 9.21 -8.81
CA ALA A 134 -0.40 8.83 -7.51
C ALA A 134 -0.64 9.90 -6.44
N VAL A 135 -0.39 11.17 -6.79
CA VAL A 135 -0.63 12.31 -5.88
C VAL A 135 -2.10 12.45 -5.52
N GLU A 136 -3.01 12.29 -6.49
CA GLU A 136 -4.45 12.35 -6.22
C GLU A 136 -4.90 11.18 -5.33
N SER A 137 -4.40 9.97 -5.59
CA SER A 137 -4.68 8.80 -4.74
C SER A 137 -4.20 9.02 -3.31
N MET A 138 -2.99 9.56 -3.14
CA MET A 138 -2.45 9.91 -1.82
C MET A 138 -3.27 11.01 -1.14
N ARG A 139 -3.65 12.06 -1.88
CA ARG A 139 -4.49 13.15 -1.36
C ARG A 139 -5.82 12.60 -0.86
N LEU A 140 -6.48 11.75 -1.65
CA LEU A 140 -7.72 11.09 -1.28
C LEU A 140 -7.54 10.22 -0.03
N PHE A 141 -6.49 9.41 0.04
CA PHE A 141 -6.18 8.61 1.23
C PHE A 141 -6.01 9.48 2.48
N MET A 142 -5.17 10.52 2.41
CA MET A 142 -4.92 11.42 3.53
C MET A 142 -6.17 12.20 3.96
N MET A 143 -7.04 12.52 3.01
CA MET A 143 -8.36 13.10 3.26
C MET A 143 -9.34 12.12 3.88
N ALA A 144 -9.22 10.81 3.63
CA ALA A 144 -10.09 9.80 4.22
C ALA A 144 -9.80 9.58 5.71
N ILE A 145 -8.56 9.80 6.13
CA ILE A 145 -8.09 9.55 7.51
C ILE A 145 -7.86 10.83 8.32
N TRP A 146 -8.31 11.98 7.81
CA TRP A 146 -8.08 13.29 8.41
C TRP A 146 -8.52 13.37 9.88
N GLU A 147 -9.66 12.75 10.26
CA GLU A 147 -10.19 12.76 11.64
C GLU A 147 -9.22 12.17 12.66
N ARG A 148 -8.23 11.40 12.20
CA ARG A 148 -7.21 10.79 13.05
C ARG A 148 -5.92 11.60 13.10
N ILE A 149 -5.58 12.29 12.01
CA ILE A 149 -4.32 13.03 11.89
C ILE A 149 -4.51 14.47 12.37
N ALA A 150 -5.61 15.12 11.99
CA ALA A 150 -5.84 16.54 12.30
C ALA A 150 -5.82 16.85 13.81
N PRO A 151 -6.37 16.01 14.72
CA PRO A 151 -6.24 16.24 16.16
C PRO A 151 -4.80 16.26 16.66
N GLU A 152 -3.91 15.41 16.13
CA GLU A 152 -2.48 15.38 16.49
C GLU A 152 -1.74 16.65 16.03
N MET A 153 -2.28 17.34 15.03
CA MET A 153 -1.78 18.60 14.53
C MET A 153 -2.44 19.82 15.21
N GLY A 154 -3.52 19.61 15.97
CA GLY A 154 -4.32 20.70 16.55
C GLY A 154 -5.06 21.55 15.52
N VAL A 155 -5.34 21.00 14.33
CA VAL A 155 -5.98 21.74 13.21
C VAL A 155 -7.41 21.29 12.97
N ARG A 156 -8.22 22.19 12.41
CA ARG A 156 -9.58 21.88 11.95
C ARG A 156 -9.57 21.22 10.58
N LYS A 157 -10.72 20.68 10.18
CA LYS A 157 -10.88 20.00 8.89
C LYS A 157 -10.53 20.90 7.70
N GLU A 158 -11.01 22.14 7.73
CA GLU A 158 -10.82 23.12 6.66
C GLU A 158 -9.34 23.50 6.53
N GLU A 159 -8.65 23.68 7.65
CA GLU A 159 -7.21 23.93 7.69
C GLU A 159 -6.43 22.72 7.16
N TYR A 160 -6.78 21.50 7.57
CA TYR A 160 -6.17 20.27 7.06
C TYR A 160 -6.35 20.12 5.53
N GLN A 161 -7.52 20.46 5.01
CA GLN A 161 -7.79 20.45 3.57
C GLN A 161 -6.91 21.44 2.81
N GLN A 162 -6.71 22.64 3.35
CA GLN A 162 -5.82 23.65 2.78
C GLN A 162 -4.36 23.18 2.82
N MET A 163 -3.92 22.59 3.93
CA MET A 163 -2.58 22.01 4.05
C MET A 163 -2.36 20.88 3.05
N MET A 164 -3.34 20.00 2.84
CA MET A 164 -3.25 18.94 1.83
C MET A 164 -3.17 19.50 0.41
N ALA A 165 -3.93 20.55 0.09
CA ALA A 165 -3.85 21.21 -1.21
C ALA A 165 -2.47 21.86 -1.43
N GLN A 166 -1.91 22.49 -0.40
CA GLN A 166 -0.57 23.05 -0.43
C GLN A 166 0.50 21.95 -0.61
N ALA A 167 0.44 20.87 0.15
CA ALA A 167 1.35 19.73 0.03
C ALA A 167 1.38 19.14 -1.38
N VAL A 168 0.21 19.03 -2.03
CA VAL A 168 0.11 18.56 -3.42
C VAL A 168 0.85 19.47 -4.41
N ASN A 169 0.77 20.79 -4.22
CA ASN A 169 1.51 21.73 -5.04
C ASN A 169 3.03 21.63 -4.79
N GLU A 170 3.43 21.53 -3.52
CA GLU A 170 4.83 21.39 -3.12
C GLU A 170 5.51 20.17 -3.77
N PHE A 171 4.79 19.06 -4.01
CA PHE A 171 5.37 17.91 -4.71
C PHE A 171 5.85 18.22 -6.12
N SER A 172 5.10 19.03 -6.86
CA SER A 172 5.48 19.44 -8.21
C SER A 172 6.68 20.38 -8.16
N ASP A 173 6.61 21.39 -7.30
CA ASP A 173 7.64 22.43 -7.19
C ASP A 173 8.98 21.84 -6.75
N ASN A 174 8.95 20.93 -5.76
CA ASN A 174 10.15 20.34 -5.18
C ASN A 174 10.63 19.08 -5.90
N HIS A 175 9.99 18.68 -7.01
CA HIS A 175 10.38 17.50 -7.79
C HIS A 175 10.30 16.21 -6.97
N ALA A 176 9.27 16.13 -6.13
CA ALA A 176 9.09 15.06 -5.19
C ALA A 176 8.96 13.68 -5.85
N TRP A 177 9.36 12.67 -5.12
CA TRP A 177 9.26 11.27 -5.54
C TRP A 177 8.98 10.37 -4.34
N MET A 178 8.36 9.24 -4.59
CA MET A 178 8.12 8.21 -3.57
C MET A 178 8.81 6.92 -3.94
N ARG A 179 9.15 6.12 -2.93
CA ARG A 179 9.71 4.78 -3.13
C ARG A 179 8.59 3.75 -2.97
N MET A 180 8.57 2.77 -3.86
CA MET A 180 7.77 1.57 -3.74
C MET A 180 8.73 0.41 -3.51
N TRP A 181 8.51 -0.34 -2.45
CA TRP A 181 9.26 -1.55 -2.14
C TRP A 181 8.53 -2.74 -2.75
N CYS A 182 9.28 -3.58 -3.46
CA CYS A 182 8.80 -4.81 -4.04
C CYS A 182 9.60 -5.97 -3.44
N VAL A 183 8.90 -6.97 -2.92
CA VAL A 183 9.50 -8.21 -2.44
C VAL A 183 8.78 -9.36 -3.09
N TYR A 184 9.54 -10.28 -3.67
CA TYR A 184 8.97 -11.48 -4.25
C TYR A 184 9.77 -12.72 -3.85
N GLY A 185 9.06 -13.83 -3.71
CA GLY A 185 9.63 -15.10 -3.28
C GLY A 185 8.70 -16.25 -3.65
N MET A 186 9.26 -17.46 -3.68
CA MET A 186 8.52 -18.68 -3.98
C MET A 186 8.10 -19.36 -2.68
N LYS A 187 6.86 -19.80 -2.59
CA LYS A 187 6.46 -20.65 -1.48
C LYS A 187 7.17 -22.01 -1.58
N PRO A 188 7.67 -22.58 -0.48
CA PRO A 188 8.17 -23.95 -0.45
C PRO A 188 7.19 -24.93 -1.09
N SER A 189 7.73 -25.91 -1.83
CA SER A 189 6.92 -26.90 -2.55
C SER A 189 6.40 -28.06 -1.67
N ARG A 190 6.73 -28.08 -0.38
CA ARG A 190 6.49 -29.20 0.54
C ARG A 190 5.69 -28.79 1.77
#